data_AF-A0A558BSN8-F1
#
_entry.id   AF-A0A558BSN8-F1
#
_cell.length_a   1.000
_cell.length_b   1.000
_cell.length_c   1.000
_cell.angle_alpha   90.00
_cell.angle_beta   90.00
_cell.angle_gamma   90.00
#
_symmetry.space_group_name_H-M   'P 1'
#
loop_
_entity.id
_entity.type
_entity.pdbx_description
1 polymer ?
#
loop_
_entity_poly.entity_id
_entity_poly.type
_entity_poly.pdbx_seq_one_letter_code
_entity_poly.pdbx_strand_id
1 'polypeptide(L)'
;MAILDNLAKGVKDFFVEEGHAAPAATAAARPLPAAPAPALANLAPGQAQPEQRHLDHIAQLLAGDGHDFHAFTKMVKSLAASGLSGPLLYQTAFNAFSAVTGLDLPTLLTSADALTQKLVDDRAKVQAHHREKTGETVPLKGAPSVLAQLRNQEAQLQADVAALSKQLTDKSQQLQDTQQQLQQESTKAQAALASYELANAAAMAELQVHQQATKSFLIK
;
A
#
# COMPACT_ATOMS: atom_id res chain seq x y z
N MET A 1 -26.27 -12.33 15.39
CA MET A 1 -26.49 -10.86 15.46
C MET A 1 -25.21 -10.16 15.94
N ALA A 2 -24.17 -10.04 15.10
CA ALA A 2 -22.90 -9.39 15.47
C ALA A 2 -22.36 -8.46 14.36
N ILE A 3 -23.14 -8.22 13.31
CA ILE A 3 -22.71 -7.49 12.10
C ILE A 3 -23.16 -6.02 12.15
N LEU A 4 -24.18 -5.70 12.95
CA LEU A 4 -24.74 -4.35 13.07
C LEU A 4 -23.90 -3.43 13.98
N ASP A 5 -23.01 -4.01 14.81
CA ASP A 5 -22.27 -3.26 15.84
C ASP A 5 -20.99 -2.60 15.30
N ASN A 6 -20.47 -3.07 14.16
CA ASN A 6 -19.29 -2.48 13.53
C ASN A 6 -19.60 -1.29 12.61
N LEU A 7 -20.86 -1.13 12.18
CA LEU A 7 -21.26 -0.01 11.32
C LEU A 7 -21.49 1.28 12.13
N ALA A 8 -21.93 1.17 13.38
CA ALA A 8 -22.16 2.31 14.27
C ALA A 8 -20.87 3.02 14.74
N LYS A 9 -19.71 2.35 14.63
CA LYS A 9 -18.41 2.90 15.03
C LYS A 9 -17.74 3.74 13.95
N GLY A 10 -18.07 3.51 12.67
CA GLY A 10 -17.47 4.23 11.53
C GLY A 10 -18.15 5.56 11.16
N VAL A 11 -19.40 5.79 11.61
CA VAL A 11 -20.16 7.01 11.25
C VAL A 11 -19.91 8.16 12.25
N LYS A 12 -19.35 7.86 13.43
CA LYS A 12 -19.15 8.87 14.49
C LYS A 12 -17.91 9.76 14.27
N ASP A 13 -16.97 9.35 13.43
CA ASP A 13 -15.76 10.12 13.10
C ASP A 13 -15.90 11.01 11.84
N PHE A 14 -17.07 11.02 11.21
CA PHE A 14 -17.31 11.81 9.98
C PHE A 14 -18.13 13.11 10.22
N PHE A 15 -18.53 13.39 11.46
CA PHE A 15 -19.40 14.53 11.82
C PHE A 15 -18.77 15.48 12.84
N VAL A 16 -17.54 15.97 12.55
CA VAL A 16 -16.99 17.15 13.23
C VAL A 16 -16.53 18.17 12.19
N GLU A 17 -17.42 19.13 11.93
CA GLU A 17 -17.28 20.39 11.20
C GLU A 17 -18.04 21.39 12.13
N GLU A 18 -17.62 22.59 12.50
CA GLU A 18 -16.73 23.62 11.95
C GLU A 18 -16.55 24.72 13.03
N GLY A 19 -15.55 25.60 12.91
CA GLY A 19 -15.32 26.73 13.83
C GLY A 19 -14.65 27.95 13.18
N HIS A 20 -15.41 28.65 12.33
CA HIS A 20 -15.28 29.99 11.73
C HIS A 20 -14.21 30.99 12.27
N ALA A 21 -13.50 31.65 11.32
CA ALA A 21 -13.22 33.09 11.36
C ALA A 21 -13.06 33.68 9.93
N ALA A 22 -13.67 34.85 9.73
CA ALA A 22 -14.10 35.48 8.47
C ALA A 22 -13.02 36.27 7.67
N PRO A 23 -13.32 36.77 6.45
CA PRO A 23 -12.35 37.35 5.51
C PRO A 23 -12.25 38.89 5.56
N ALA A 24 -11.09 39.45 5.22
CA ALA A 24 -10.95 40.86 4.81
C ALA A 24 -9.79 41.03 3.83
N ALA A 25 -10.06 41.68 2.70
CA ALA A 25 -9.10 42.04 1.66
C ALA A 25 -8.41 43.38 1.97
N THR A 26 -7.16 43.56 1.54
CA THR A 26 -6.63 44.81 0.97
C THR A 26 -5.28 44.55 0.28
N ALA A 27 -5.10 45.14 -0.90
CA ALA A 27 -3.89 45.09 -1.70
C ALA A 27 -2.85 46.15 -1.27
N ALA A 28 -1.56 45.82 -1.36
CA ALA A 28 -0.48 46.81 -1.51
C ALA A 28 0.74 46.18 -2.20
N ALA A 29 1.39 46.96 -3.05
CA ALA A 29 2.41 46.56 -4.02
C ALA A 29 3.83 46.35 -3.44
N ARG A 30 4.61 45.49 -4.14
CA ARG A 30 6.08 45.29 -4.26
C ARG A 30 7.02 46.15 -3.38
N PRO A 31 8.15 45.59 -2.90
CA PRO A 31 9.33 45.46 -3.78
C PRO A 31 10.07 44.11 -3.67
N LEU A 32 10.77 43.72 -4.75
CA LEU A 32 11.76 42.63 -4.73
C LEU A 32 13.01 43.05 -3.95
N PRO A 33 13.67 42.09 -3.28
CA PRO A 33 15.11 42.04 -3.23
C PRO A 33 15.66 40.72 -3.78
N ALA A 34 16.87 40.80 -4.33
CA ALA A 34 17.59 39.73 -5.01
C ALA A 34 18.42 38.85 -4.05
N ALA A 35 18.46 37.54 -4.36
CA ALA A 35 19.48 36.50 -4.03
C ALA A 35 19.77 36.19 -2.53
N PRO A 36 20.52 35.11 -2.13
CA PRO A 36 20.99 33.88 -2.81
C PRO A 36 20.70 32.54 -2.04
N ALA A 37 20.97 31.40 -2.70
CA ALA A 37 21.20 30.02 -2.18
C ALA A 37 20.05 29.22 -1.49
N PRO A 38 19.87 27.92 -1.80
CA PRO A 38 18.93 27.06 -1.08
C PRO A 38 19.53 26.69 0.28
N ALA A 39 18.91 27.17 1.35
CA ALA A 39 19.22 26.77 2.72
C ALA A 39 18.73 25.33 2.98
N LEU A 40 19.60 24.34 2.81
CA LEU A 40 19.45 22.96 3.30
C LEU A 40 19.78 22.86 4.80
N ALA A 41 19.26 23.77 5.62
CA ALA A 41 19.63 23.83 7.04
C ALA A 41 18.43 24.18 7.92
N ASN A 42 17.37 23.37 7.90
CA ASN A 42 16.49 23.23 9.07
C ASN A 42 15.51 22.05 8.97
N LEU A 43 16.02 20.81 8.93
CA LEU A 43 15.18 19.64 9.21
C LEU A 43 15.64 18.99 10.52
N ALA A 44 14.67 18.74 11.39
CA ALA A 44 14.88 18.15 12.71
C ALA A 44 15.67 16.83 12.63
N PRO A 45 16.55 16.53 13.62
CA PRO A 45 17.35 15.31 13.64
C PRO A 45 16.43 14.10 13.84
N GLY A 46 16.02 13.49 12.73
CA GLY A 46 15.09 12.36 12.71
C GLY A 46 14.44 12.12 11.34
N GLN A 47 14.37 13.15 10.49
CA GLN A 47 13.86 13.07 9.12
C GLN A 47 14.94 13.39 8.08
N ALA A 48 16.18 12.93 8.29
CA ALA A 48 17.15 12.90 7.20
C ALA A 48 16.53 12.04 6.08
N GLN A 49 16.17 12.68 4.97
CA GLN A 49 15.69 12.02 3.77
C GLN A 49 16.64 10.87 3.42
N PRO A 50 16.16 9.76 2.82
CA PRO A 50 17.01 8.65 2.44
C PRO A 50 18.23 9.14 1.63
N GLU A 51 18.07 10.16 0.80
CA GLU A 51 19.18 10.82 0.09
C GLU A 51 20.24 11.37 1.03
N GLN A 52 19.87 12.04 2.13
CA GLN A 52 20.82 12.58 3.09
C GLN A 52 21.58 11.48 3.83
N ARG A 53 20.95 10.33 4.11
CA ARG A 53 21.65 9.16 4.67
C ARG A 53 22.63 8.54 3.67
N HIS A 54 22.27 8.50 2.38
CA HIS A 54 23.17 8.00 1.34
C HIS A 54 24.37 8.93 1.13
N LEU A 55 24.15 10.25 1.17
CA LEU A 55 25.22 11.23 1.08
C LEU A 55 26.18 11.13 2.28
N ASP A 56 25.65 10.93 3.49
CA ASP A 56 26.46 10.73 4.70
C ASP A 56 27.28 9.43 4.64
N HIS A 57 26.67 8.32 4.23
CA HIS A 57 27.37 7.03 4.02
C HIS A 57 28.50 7.13 3.00
N ILE A 58 28.25 7.78 1.86
CA ILE A 58 29.28 8.00 0.83
C ILE A 58 30.39 8.92 1.37
N ALA A 59 30.04 9.97 2.12
CA ALA A 59 31.03 10.84 2.74
C ALA A 59 31.90 10.08 3.75
N GLN A 60 31.31 9.17 4.54
CA GLN A 60 32.04 8.32 5.48
C GLN A 60 32.94 7.31 4.76
N LEU A 61 32.48 6.72 3.65
CA LEU A 61 33.26 5.81 2.81
C LEU A 61 34.49 6.50 2.19
N LEU A 62 34.37 7.80 1.90
CA LEU A 62 35.43 8.62 1.29
C LEU A 62 36.36 9.29 2.32
N ALA A 63 36.02 9.29 3.61
CA ALA A 63 36.76 10.00 4.66
C ALA A 63 38.03 9.28 5.16
N GLY A 64 38.71 8.51 4.30
CA GLY A 64 39.91 7.75 4.63
C GLY A 64 41.08 8.58 5.16
N ASP A 65 42.12 7.89 5.64
CA ASP A 65 43.32 8.47 6.28
C ASP A 65 43.83 9.69 5.50
N GLY A 66 44.24 10.73 6.22
CA GLY A 66 44.48 12.11 5.72
C GLY A 66 45.51 12.29 4.58
N HIS A 67 46.03 11.21 4.02
CA HIS A 67 46.92 11.14 2.86
C HIS A 67 46.20 10.80 1.54
N ASP A 68 44.89 10.54 1.58
CA ASP A 68 44.13 10.08 0.41
C ASP A 68 43.73 11.21 -0.57
N PHE A 69 43.39 10.82 -1.80
CA PHE A 69 42.83 11.70 -2.84
C PHE A 69 41.62 12.54 -2.39
N HIS A 70 40.88 12.09 -1.38
CA HIS A 70 39.79 12.84 -0.79
C HIS A 70 40.27 14.14 -0.09
N ALA A 71 41.41 14.09 0.60
CA ALA A 71 42.02 15.27 1.23
C ALA A 71 42.54 16.26 0.17
N PHE A 72 43.15 15.76 -0.91
CA PHE A 72 43.51 16.57 -2.08
C PHE A 72 42.28 17.26 -2.68
N THR A 73 41.16 16.53 -2.83
CA THR A 73 39.90 17.10 -3.35
C THR A 73 39.35 18.22 -2.45
N LYS A 74 39.47 18.10 -1.12
CA LYS A 74 39.10 19.19 -0.19
C LYS A 74 39.98 20.43 -0.39
N MET A 75 41.28 20.25 -0.59
CA MET A 75 42.21 21.35 -0.87
C MET A 75 41.87 22.03 -2.20
N VAL A 76 41.64 21.26 -3.27
CA VAL A 76 41.19 21.79 -4.57
C VAL A 76 39.90 22.59 -4.42
N LYS A 77 38.90 22.07 -3.69
CA LYS A 77 37.65 22.80 -3.43
C LYS A 77 37.88 24.10 -2.65
N SER A 78 38.78 24.09 -1.67
CA SER A 78 39.14 25.29 -0.91
C SER A 78 39.79 26.36 -1.79
N LEU A 79 40.78 26.00 -2.61
CA LEU A 79 41.43 26.94 -3.52
C LEU A 79 40.47 27.45 -4.61
N ALA A 80 39.55 26.59 -5.06
CA ALA A 80 38.49 26.98 -5.99
C ALA A 80 37.55 28.02 -5.37
N ALA A 81 37.16 27.85 -4.11
CA ALA A 81 36.38 28.83 -3.37
C ALA A 81 37.13 30.16 -3.16
N SER A 82 38.47 30.13 -3.15
CA SER A 82 39.32 31.33 -3.14
C SER A 82 39.47 32.01 -4.50
N GLY A 83 38.79 31.53 -5.54
CA GLY A 83 38.78 32.14 -6.87
C GLY A 83 39.82 31.58 -7.86
N LEU A 84 40.61 30.57 -7.47
CA LEU A 84 41.46 29.86 -8.44
C LEU A 84 40.62 28.94 -9.32
N SER A 85 40.92 28.89 -10.61
CA SER A 85 40.23 28.02 -11.56
C SER A 85 41.18 27.52 -12.65
N GLY A 86 40.72 26.55 -13.44
CA GLY A 86 41.49 26.01 -14.56
C GLY A 86 42.73 25.22 -14.14
N PRO A 87 43.73 25.05 -15.03
CA PRO A 87 44.92 24.23 -14.77
C PRO A 87 45.75 24.70 -13.57
N LEU A 88 45.80 26.02 -13.33
CA LEU A 88 46.52 26.62 -12.21
C LEU A 88 45.96 26.20 -10.85
N LEU A 89 44.65 25.95 -10.75
CA LEU A 89 44.02 25.44 -9.53
C LEU A 89 44.62 24.08 -9.14
N TYR A 90 44.64 23.14 -10.09
CA TYR A 90 45.11 21.78 -9.83
C TYR A 90 46.62 21.72 -9.62
N GLN A 91 47.40 22.52 -10.37
CA GLN A 91 48.84 22.61 -10.19
C GLN A 91 49.20 23.21 -8.82
N THR A 92 48.53 24.29 -8.42
CA THR A 92 48.75 24.94 -7.12
C THR A 92 48.31 24.03 -5.97
N ALA A 93 47.15 23.39 -6.09
CA ALA A 93 46.65 22.44 -5.10
C ALA A 93 47.59 21.23 -4.96
N PHE A 94 48.10 20.69 -6.07
CA PHE A 94 49.01 19.55 -6.03
C PHE A 94 50.35 19.92 -5.40
N ASN A 95 50.93 21.07 -5.75
CA ASN A 95 52.18 21.56 -5.16
C ASN A 95 52.05 21.83 -3.65
N ALA A 96 50.92 22.41 -3.22
CA ALA A 96 50.64 22.61 -1.80
C ALA A 96 50.40 21.28 -1.06
N PHE A 97 49.67 20.36 -1.68
CA PHE A 97 49.37 19.05 -1.11
C PHE A 97 50.63 18.18 -0.97
N SER A 98 51.48 18.13 -1.99
CA SER A 98 52.74 17.39 -1.97
C SER A 98 53.76 18.01 -1.00
N ALA A 99 53.78 19.33 -0.84
CA ALA A 99 54.62 19.99 0.16
C ALA A 99 54.21 19.66 1.61
N VAL A 100 52.92 19.46 1.87
CA VAL A 100 52.39 19.15 3.22
C VAL A 100 52.45 17.65 3.53
N THR A 101 52.17 16.80 2.56
CA THR A 101 52.02 15.35 2.77
C THR A 101 53.22 14.53 2.33
N GLY A 102 54.09 15.08 1.48
CA GLY A 102 55.21 14.36 0.87
C GLY A 102 54.82 13.33 -0.20
N LEU A 103 53.53 13.23 -0.57
CA LEU A 103 53.05 12.29 -1.57
C LEU A 103 53.39 12.73 -3.00
N ASP A 104 53.75 11.75 -3.84
CA ASP A 104 53.96 11.94 -5.27
C ASP A 104 52.67 11.71 -6.08
N LEU A 105 52.68 12.16 -7.33
CA LEU A 105 51.53 12.07 -8.22
C LEU A 105 51.07 10.62 -8.46
N PRO A 106 51.95 9.63 -8.70
CA PRO A 106 51.55 8.23 -8.85
C PRO A 106 50.81 7.66 -7.63
N THR A 107 51.26 7.95 -6.40
CA THR A 107 50.59 7.48 -5.18
C THR A 107 49.23 8.13 -5.01
N LEU A 108 49.12 9.44 -5.31
CA LEU A 108 47.86 10.16 -5.28
C LEU A 108 46.83 9.58 -6.27
N LEU A 109 47.25 9.27 -7.50
CA LEU A 109 46.39 8.64 -8.50
C LEU A 109 45.98 7.21 -8.11
N THR A 110 46.91 6.44 -7.55
CA THR A 110 46.61 5.08 -7.04
C THR A 110 45.55 5.13 -5.94
N SER A 111 45.60 6.14 -5.05
CA SER A 111 44.56 6.33 -4.04
C SER A 111 43.20 6.73 -4.65
N ALA A 112 43.19 7.47 -5.76
CA ALA A 112 41.98 7.81 -6.50
C ALA A 112 41.32 6.57 -7.13
N ASP A 113 42.13 5.69 -7.72
CA ASP A 113 41.67 4.42 -8.28
C ASP A 113 41.09 3.52 -7.19
N ALA A 114 41.75 3.44 -6.03
CA ALA A 114 41.25 2.68 -4.88
C ALA A 114 39.91 3.21 -4.34
N LEU A 115 39.73 4.53 -4.25
CA LEU A 115 38.44 5.13 -3.87
C LEU A 115 37.35 4.86 -4.92
N THR A 116 37.71 4.92 -6.20
CA THR A 116 36.79 4.61 -7.30
C THR A 116 36.32 3.16 -7.22
N GLN A 117 37.24 2.22 -7.00
CA GLN A 117 36.90 0.82 -6.85
C GLN A 117 36.02 0.58 -5.60
N LYS A 118 36.32 1.22 -4.47
CA LYS A 118 35.47 1.15 -3.26
C LYS A 118 34.04 1.63 -3.53
N LEU A 119 33.85 2.72 -4.28
CA LEU A 119 32.52 3.22 -4.65
C LEU A 119 31.78 2.25 -5.59
N VAL A 120 32.48 1.64 -6.54
CA VAL A 120 31.91 0.63 -7.44
C VAL A 120 31.46 -0.61 -6.65
N ASP A 121 32.31 -1.08 -5.73
CA ASP A 121 32.01 -2.24 -4.89
C ASP A 121 30.84 -1.97 -3.93
N ASP A 122 30.79 -0.78 -3.32
CA ASP A 122 29.66 -0.36 -2.47
C ASP A 122 28.35 -0.29 -3.26
N ARG A 123 28.37 0.33 -4.45
CA ARG A 123 27.23 0.34 -5.37
C ARG A 123 26.75 -1.07 -5.70
N ALA A 124 27.66 -2.00 -5.98
CA ALA A 124 27.31 -3.38 -6.29
C ALA A 124 26.62 -4.07 -5.09
N LYS A 125 27.12 -3.85 -3.86
CA LYS A 125 26.50 -4.38 -2.63
C LYS A 125 25.10 -3.82 -2.39
N VAL A 126 24.92 -2.50 -2.55
CA VAL A 126 23.61 -1.86 -2.39
C VAL A 126 22.61 -2.39 -3.41
N GLN A 127 23.04 -2.58 -4.67
CA GLN A 127 22.19 -3.17 -5.71
C GLN A 127 21.81 -4.61 -5.41
N ALA A 128 22.74 -5.44 -4.94
CA ALA A 128 22.46 -6.82 -4.56
C ALA A 128 21.40 -6.88 -3.44
N HIS A 129 21.59 -6.12 -2.38
CA HIS A 129 20.65 -6.04 -1.27
C HIS A 129 19.28 -5.46 -1.69
N HIS A 130 19.25 -4.53 -2.65
CA HIS A 130 18.00 -4.04 -3.22
C HIS A 130 17.24 -5.14 -3.97
N ARG A 131 17.93 -5.91 -4.83
CA ARG A 131 17.33 -7.05 -5.57
C ARG A 131 16.80 -8.13 -4.64
N GLU A 132 17.50 -8.40 -3.54
CA GLU A 132 17.02 -9.31 -2.48
C GLU A 132 15.75 -8.77 -1.81
N LYS A 133 15.72 -7.48 -1.48
CA LYS A 133 14.54 -6.84 -0.86
C LYS A 133 13.34 -6.79 -1.79
N THR A 134 13.53 -6.51 -3.07
CA THR A 134 12.45 -6.52 -4.08
C THR A 134 11.99 -7.92 -4.45
N GLY A 135 12.72 -8.96 -4.03
CA GLY A 135 12.43 -10.34 -4.38
C GLY A 135 12.72 -10.68 -5.84
N GLU A 136 13.52 -9.86 -6.53
CA GLU A 136 13.97 -10.12 -7.91
C GLU A 136 14.99 -11.27 -7.95
N THR A 137 15.70 -11.51 -6.84
CA THR A 137 16.57 -12.66 -6.63
C THR A 137 16.12 -13.46 -5.42
N VAL A 138 16.06 -14.79 -5.55
CA VAL A 138 15.81 -15.68 -4.42
C VAL A 138 16.95 -15.51 -3.40
N PRO A 139 16.67 -15.18 -2.13
CA PRO A 139 17.72 -15.07 -1.13
C PRO A 139 18.44 -16.41 -0.99
N LEU A 140 19.78 -16.43 -1.12
CA LEU A 140 20.57 -17.66 -0.99
C LEU A 140 20.41 -18.34 0.38
N LYS A 141 19.96 -17.60 1.40
CA LYS A 141 19.61 -18.12 2.72
C LYS A 141 18.72 -17.11 3.44
N GLY A 142 17.45 -17.42 3.66
CA GLY A 142 16.57 -16.57 4.47
C GLY A 142 15.09 -16.68 4.16
N ALA A 143 14.28 -16.10 5.06
CA ALA A 143 12.84 -15.96 4.88
C ALA A 143 12.54 -15.09 3.64
N PRO A 144 11.43 -15.34 2.93
CA PRO A 144 11.02 -14.53 1.78
C PRO A 144 10.93 -13.06 2.15
N SER A 145 11.34 -12.17 1.23
CA SER A 145 11.27 -10.73 1.43
C SER A 145 9.84 -10.29 1.77
N VAL A 146 9.68 -9.19 2.51
CA VAL A 146 8.34 -8.68 2.88
C VAL A 146 7.48 -8.45 1.63
N LEU A 147 8.07 -8.01 0.51
CA LEU A 147 7.36 -7.86 -0.76
C LEU A 147 6.90 -9.20 -1.34
N ALA A 148 7.73 -10.24 -1.27
CA ALA A 148 7.33 -11.59 -1.70
C ALA A 148 6.21 -12.16 -0.81
N GLN A 149 6.29 -11.93 0.51
CA GLN A 149 5.23 -12.31 1.45
C GLN A 149 3.92 -11.58 1.14
N LEU A 150 3.98 -10.27 0.89
CA LEU A 150 2.82 -9.46 0.52
C LEU A 150 2.20 -9.92 -0.81
N ARG A 151 3.00 -10.26 -1.82
CA ARG A 151 2.50 -10.83 -3.08
C ARG A 151 1.82 -12.18 -2.88
N ASN A 152 2.39 -13.05 -2.06
CA ASN A 152 1.76 -14.33 -1.74
C ASN A 152 0.45 -14.14 -0.98
N GLN A 153 0.41 -13.18 -0.05
CA GLN A 153 -0.81 -12.84 0.68
C GLN A 153 -1.88 -12.23 -0.24
N GLU A 154 -1.49 -11.37 -1.19
CA GLU A 154 -2.39 -10.84 -2.22
C GLU A 154 -2.99 -11.96 -3.08
N ALA A 155 -2.15 -12.90 -3.56
CA ALA A 155 -2.62 -14.03 -4.35
C ALA A 155 -3.58 -14.93 -3.56
N GLN A 156 -3.29 -15.19 -2.28
CA GLN A 156 -4.19 -15.94 -1.41
C GLN A 156 -5.54 -15.23 -1.23
N LEU A 157 -5.52 -13.92 -0.96
CA LEU A 157 -6.73 -13.13 -0.81
C LEU A 157 -7.56 -13.11 -2.11
N GLN A 158 -6.91 -13.02 -3.28
CA GLN A 158 -7.59 -13.12 -4.57
C GLN A 158 -8.26 -14.49 -4.77
N ALA A 159 -7.58 -15.57 -4.38
CA ALA A 159 -8.15 -16.92 -4.43
C ALA A 159 -9.35 -17.08 -3.48
N ASP A 160 -9.25 -16.55 -2.26
CA ASP A 160 -10.32 -16.57 -1.27
C ASP A 160 -11.55 -15.78 -1.76
N VAL A 161 -11.34 -14.61 -2.38
CA VAL A 161 -12.42 -13.80 -2.98
C VAL A 161 -13.11 -14.55 -4.11
N ALA A 162 -12.36 -15.24 -4.96
CA ALA A 162 -12.93 -16.05 -6.05
C ALA A 162 -13.75 -17.23 -5.50
N ALA A 163 -13.24 -17.91 -4.46
CA ALA A 163 -13.94 -19.02 -3.80
C ALA A 163 -15.24 -18.56 -3.13
N LEU A 164 -15.21 -17.46 -2.38
CA LEU A 164 -16.39 -16.88 -1.73
C LEU A 164 -17.42 -16.42 -2.76
N SER A 165 -16.98 -15.82 -3.87
CA SER A 165 -17.89 -15.41 -4.95
C SER A 165 -18.63 -16.61 -5.55
N LYS A 166 -17.93 -17.72 -5.78
CA LYS A 166 -18.55 -18.97 -6.24
C LYS A 166 -19.56 -19.51 -5.23
N GLN A 167 -19.21 -19.55 -3.94
CA GLN A 167 -20.14 -19.98 -2.89
C GLN A 167 -21.40 -19.13 -2.83
N LEU A 168 -21.27 -17.81 -3.03
CA LEU A 168 -22.41 -16.90 -3.08
C LEU A 168 -23.32 -17.20 -4.27
N THR A 169 -22.75 -17.45 -5.45
CA THR A 169 -23.51 -17.87 -6.63
C THR A 169 -24.25 -19.19 -6.38
N ASP A 170 -23.57 -20.20 -5.84
CA ASP A 170 -24.17 -21.51 -5.54
C ASP A 170 -25.32 -21.38 -4.52
N LYS A 171 -25.14 -20.55 -3.47
CA LYS A 171 -26.18 -20.29 -2.47
C LYS A 171 -27.35 -19.50 -3.01
N SER A 172 -27.10 -18.54 -3.90
CA SER A 172 -28.15 -17.79 -4.60
C SER A 172 -29.02 -18.73 -5.43
N GLN A 173 -28.40 -19.66 -6.17
CA GLN A 173 -29.14 -20.67 -6.95
C GLN A 173 -29.96 -21.58 -6.05
N GLN A 174 -29.37 -22.11 -4.97
CA GLN A 174 -30.10 -22.95 -3.99
C GLN A 174 -31.32 -22.22 -3.40
N LEU A 175 -31.20 -20.92 -3.13
CA LEU A 175 -32.28 -20.11 -2.61
C LEU A 175 -33.41 -19.94 -3.63
N GLN A 176 -33.09 -19.73 -4.91
CA GLN A 176 -34.08 -19.65 -5.98
C GLN A 176 -34.82 -20.98 -6.17
N ASP A 177 -34.09 -22.10 -6.20
CA ASP A 177 -34.67 -23.43 -6.34
C ASP A 177 -35.61 -23.75 -5.15
N THR A 178 -35.18 -23.42 -3.94
CA THR A 178 -36.00 -23.60 -2.72
C THR A 178 -37.27 -22.74 -2.77
N GLN A 179 -37.19 -21.49 -3.24
CA GLN A 179 -38.38 -20.64 -3.40
C GLN A 179 -39.38 -21.23 -4.39
N GLN A 180 -38.91 -21.76 -5.52
CA GLN A 180 -39.78 -22.42 -6.50
C GLN A 180 -40.46 -23.65 -5.91
N GLN A 181 -39.72 -24.49 -5.18
CA GLN A 181 -40.30 -25.65 -4.49
C GLN A 181 -41.34 -25.24 -3.45
N LEU A 182 -41.05 -24.21 -2.65
CA LEU A 182 -41.99 -23.71 -1.65
C LEU A 182 -43.30 -23.20 -2.29
N GLN A 183 -43.22 -22.49 -3.42
CA GLN A 183 -44.41 -22.05 -4.16
C GLN A 183 -45.21 -23.23 -4.73
N GLN A 184 -44.53 -24.25 -5.24
CA GLN A 184 -45.19 -25.46 -5.76
C GLN A 184 -45.91 -26.22 -4.64
N GLU A 185 -45.25 -26.44 -3.50
CA GLU A 185 -45.86 -27.13 -2.35
C GLU A 185 -47.02 -26.32 -1.75
N SER A 186 -46.90 -24.99 -1.66
CA SER A 186 -48.01 -24.13 -1.25
C SER A 186 -49.21 -24.28 -2.18
N THR A 187 -48.99 -24.25 -3.49
CA THR A 187 -50.07 -24.40 -4.48
C THR A 187 -50.72 -25.79 -4.38
N LYS A 188 -49.92 -26.85 -4.24
CA LYS A 188 -50.44 -28.22 -4.04
C LYS A 188 -51.27 -28.34 -2.77
N ALA A 189 -50.80 -27.78 -1.66
CA ALA A 189 -51.52 -27.81 -0.39
C ALA A 189 -52.86 -27.07 -0.49
N GLN A 190 -52.90 -25.91 -1.15
CA GLN A 190 -54.14 -25.17 -1.40
C GLN A 190 -55.12 -25.95 -2.28
N ALA A 191 -54.63 -26.59 -3.34
CA ALA A 191 -55.46 -27.43 -4.21
C ALA A 191 -56.02 -28.64 -3.46
N ALA A 192 -55.21 -29.28 -2.61
CA ALA A 192 -55.65 -30.40 -1.77
C ALA A 192 -56.75 -29.97 -0.78
N LEU A 193 -56.59 -28.80 -0.14
CA LEU A 193 -57.61 -28.22 0.74
C LEU A 193 -58.92 -27.99 0.00
N ALA A 194 -58.88 -27.30 -1.15
CA ALA A 194 -60.07 -27.03 -1.96
C ALA A 194 -60.76 -28.32 -2.42
N SER A 195 -59.99 -29.34 -2.81
CA SER A 195 -60.53 -30.66 -3.18
C SER A 195 -61.22 -31.35 -2.00
N TYR A 196 -60.65 -31.26 -0.80
CA TYR A 196 -61.26 -31.83 0.40
C TYR A 196 -62.56 -31.11 0.77
N GLU A 197 -62.56 -29.78 0.73
CA GLU A 197 -63.76 -28.97 1.00
C GLU A 197 -64.90 -29.29 0.02
N LEU A 198 -64.58 -29.44 -1.26
CA LEU A 198 -65.57 -29.84 -2.28
C LEU A 198 -66.13 -31.24 -2.00
N ALA A 199 -65.27 -32.22 -1.69
CA ALA A 199 -65.69 -33.58 -1.36
C ALA A 199 -66.56 -33.62 -0.09
N ASN A 200 -66.21 -32.83 0.93
CA ASN A 200 -66.99 -32.71 2.15
C ASN A 200 -68.37 -32.09 1.88
N ALA A 201 -68.43 -31.00 1.11
CA ALA A 201 -69.69 -30.37 0.72
C ALA A 201 -70.61 -31.34 -0.06
N ALA A 202 -70.04 -32.13 -0.98
CA ALA A 202 -70.77 -33.15 -1.72
C ALA A 202 -71.33 -34.25 -0.78
N ALA A 203 -70.50 -34.80 0.11
CA ALA A 203 -70.93 -35.81 1.08
C ALA A 203 -72.03 -35.29 2.03
N MET A 204 -71.93 -34.03 2.46
CA MET A 204 -72.97 -33.38 3.27
C MET A 204 -74.29 -33.23 2.52
N ALA A 205 -74.24 -32.85 1.23
CA ALA A 205 -75.43 -32.75 0.40
C ALA A 205 -76.10 -34.12 0.21
N GLU A 206 -75.33 -35.18 -0.08
CA GLU A 206 -75.84 -36.55 -0.18
C GLU A 206 -76.51 -37.01 1.13
N LEU A 207 -75.86 -36.76 2.28
CA LEU A 207 -76.40 -37.13 3.58
C LEU A 207 -77.72 -36.40 3.88
N GLN A 208 -77.84 -35.12 3.51
CA GLN A 208 -79.09 -34.36 3.64
C GLN A 208 -80.20 -34.92 2.74
N VAL A 209 -79.89 -35.26 1.48
CA VAL A 209 -80.84 -35.90 0.56
C VAL A 209 -81.33 -37.22 1.12
N HIS A 210 -80.43 -38.08 1.62
CA HIS A 210 -80.79 -39.34 2.26
C HIS A 210 -81.61 -39.14 3.53
N GLN A 211 -81.28 -38.15 4.37
CA GLN A 211 -82.04 -37.83 5.56
C GLN A 211 -83.47 -37.37 5.23
N GLN A 212 -83.63 -36.50 4.23
CA GLN A 212 -84.95 -36.06 3.77
C GLN A 212 -85.77 -37.21 3.20
N ALA A 213 -85.16 -38.05 2.35
CA ALA A 213 -85.81 -39.26 1.83
C ALA A 213 -86.27 -40.17 2.99
N THR A 214 -85.39 -40.43 3.96
CA THR A 214 -85.70 -41.25 5.14
C THR A 214 -86.89 -40.68 5.91
N LYS A 215 -86.90 -39.37 6.20
CA LYS A 215 -88.03 -38.71 6.88
C LYS A 215 -89.33 -38.84 6.09
N SER A 216 -89.29 -38.62 4.78
CA SER A 216 -90.48 -38.68 3.92
C SER A 216 -91.05 -40.09 3.74
N PHE A 217 -90.21 -41.13 3.78
CA PHE A 217 -90.64 -42.52 3.55
C PHE A 217 -90.97 -43.31 4.83
N LEU A 218 -90.32 -43.02 5.97
CA LEU A 218 -90.49 -43.79 7.21
C LEU A 218 -91.40 -43.13 8.25
N ILE A 219 -91.66 -41.82 8.15
CA ILE A 219 -92.63 -41.13 9.02
C ILE A 219 -93.94 -41.00 8.22
N LYS A 220 -94.77 -42.04 8.29
CA LYS A 220 -96.19 -42.01 7.92
C LYS A 220 -97.03 -42.28 9.15
#